data_AF-A0A179USI1-F1
#
_entry.id   AF-A0A179USI1-F1
#
_cell.length_a   1.000
_cell.length_b   1.000
_cell.length_c   1.000
_cell.angle_alpha   90.00
_cell.angle_beta   90.00
_cell.angle_gamma   90.00
#
_symmetry.space_group_name_H-M   'P 1'
#
loop_
_entity.id
_entity.type
_entity.pdbx_description
1 polymer ?
#
loop_
_entity_poly.entity_id
_entity_poly.type
_entity_poly.pdbx_seq_one_letter_code
_entity_poly.pdbx_strand_id
1 'polypeptide(L)'
;METTYKQPPWVQPQMRPDIDLSPLKMYNSLTRSKNAFIPKDPEGHRVTWYSCGPTVYDDAHLGHPRNYVTTDIIRRIMQDYFHFDV
;
A
#
# COMPACT_ATOMS: atom_id res chain seq x y z
N MET A 1 15.94 -25.27 11.73
CA MET A 1 15.37 -25.46 10.38
C MET A 1 15.38 -24.10 9.71
N GLU A 2 16.42 -23.80 8.93
CA GLU A 2 16.43 -22.61 8.08
C GLU A 2 15.42 -22.84 6.95
N THR A 3 14.37 -22.04 6.91
CA THR A 3 13.43 -22.06 5.79
C THR A 3 14.15 -21.54 4.54
N THR A 4 14.33 -22.39 3.52
CA THR A 4 14.96 -22.08 2.22
C THR A 4 14.28 -20.96 1.41
N TYR A 5 13.23 -20.32 1.95
CA TYR A 5 12.50 -19.29 1.24
C TYR A 5 13.32 -17.99 1.16
N LYS A 6 13.82 -17.70 -0.04
CA LYS A 6 14.45 -16.42 -0.38
C LYS A 6 13.37 -15.46 -0.90
N GLN A 7 13.28 -14.28 -0.31
CA GLN A 7 12.36 -13.25 -0.80
C GLN A 7 12.69 -12.88 -2.26
N PRO A 8 11.68 -12.68 -3.12
CA PRO A 8 11.92 -12.23 -4.48
C PRO A 8 12.56 -10.84 -4.48
N PRO A 9 13.37 -10.50 -5.50
CA PRO A 9 13.89 -9.16 -5.63
C PRO A 9 12.75 -8.16 -5.82
N TRP A 10 12.81 -7.03 -5.11
CA TRP A 10 11.87 -5.95 -5.30
C TRP A 10 12.22 -5.17 -6.57
N VAL A 11 11.22 -4.89 -7.41
CA VAL A 11 11.35 -4.06 -8.61
C VAL A 11 10.38 -2.89 -8.47
N GLN A 12 10.90 -1.68 -8.61
CA GLN A 12 10.06 -0.47 -8.56
C GLN A 12 9.22 -0.37 -9.84
N PRO A 13 7.91 -0.08 -9.74
CA PRO A 13 7.09 0.23 -10.91
C PRO A 13 7.67 1.42 -11.67
N GLN A 14 7.55 1.41 -13.00
CA GLN A 14 7.97 2.53 -13.84
C GLN A 14 6.79 3.45 -14.12
N MET A 15 7.01 4.75 -13.91
CA MET A 15 6.06 5.79 -14.27
C MET A 15 6.28 6.19 -15.73
N ARG A 16 5.22 6.59 -16.43
CA ARG A 16 5.40 7.21 -17.76
C ARG A 16 6.07 8.59 -17.59
N PRO A 17 6.97 9.00 -18.52
CA PRO A 17 7.75 10.23 -18.36
C PRO A 17 6.93 11.52 -18.38
N ASP A 18 5.71 11.46 -18.93
CA ASP A 18 4.77 12.57 -19.10
C ASP A 18 3.90 12.84 -17.86
N ILE A 19 3.99 12.01 -16.82
CA ILE A 19 3.20 12.13 -15.60
C ILE A 19 4.09 12.63 -14.47
N ASP A 20 3.72 13.77 -13.87
CA ASP A 20 4.34 14.26 -12.64
C ASP A 20 3.46 13.89 -11.44
N LEU A 21 3.94 12.96 -10.60
CA LEU A 21 3.26 12.56 -9.37
C LEU A 21 3.82 13.35 -8.18
N SER A 22 2.92 13.76 -7.29
CA SER A 22 3.30 14.32 -6.00
C SER A 22 4.26 13.38 -5.24
N PRO A 23 5.27 13.92 -4.52
CA PRO A 23 6.30 13.13 -3.88
C PRO A 23 5.77 12.36 -2.66
N LEU A 24 5.15 11.20 -2.91
CA LEU A 24 4.68 10.26 -1.90
C LEU A 24 5.71 9.13 -1.72
N LYS A 25 6.04 8.83 -0.47
CA LYS A 25 6.89 7.70 -0.10
C LYS A 25 6.16 6.79 0.89
N MET A 26 6.22 5.49 0.65
CA MET A 26 5.65 4.47 1.54
C MET A 26 6.73 3.57 2.10
N TYR A 27 6.56 3.17 3.36
CA TYR A 27 7.42 2.16 3.96
C TYR A 27 7.07 0.79 3.39
N ASN A 28 8.03 0.16 2.73
CA ASN A 28 7.86 -1.15 2.13
C ASN A 28 8.54 -2.20 3.00
N SER A 29 7.74 -3.09 3.60
CA SER A 29 8.24 -4.15 4.47
C SER A 29 9.17 -5.15 3.75
N LEU A 30 9.08 -5.29 2.42
CA LEU A 30 9.97 -6.15 1.62
C LEU A 30 11.39 -5.58 1.54
N THR A 31 11.53 -4.26 1.41
CA THR A 31 12.83 -3.58 1.32
C THR A 31 13.30 -3.01 2.66
N ARG A 32 12.41 -2.97 3.66
CA ARG A 32 12.60 -2.33 4.98
C ARG A 32 12.99 -0.85 4.88
N SER A 33 12.55 -0.17 3.83
CA SER A 33 12.88 1.22 3.56
C SER A 33 11.67 2.00 3.04
N LYS A 34 11.77 3.33 3.04
CA LYS A 34 10.78 4.19 2.39
C LYS A 34 11.10 4.25 0.89
N ASN A 35 10.25 3.66 0.06
CA ASN A 35 10.35 3.74 -1.40
C ASN A 35 9.39 4.82 -1.93
N ALA A 36 9.70 5.37 -3.11
CA ALA A 36 8.75 6.21 -3.82
C ALA A 36 7.51 5.38 -4.18
N PHE A 37 6.33 5.95 -3.95
CA PHE A 37 5.08 5.32 -4.35
C PHE A 37 4.80 5.65 -5.81
N ILE A 38 4.76 4.62 -6.64
CA ILE A 38 4.36 4.71 -8.05
C ILE A 38 3.22 3.72 -8.25
N PRO A 39 2.01 4.17 -8.61
CA PRO A 39 0.89 3.29 -8.88
C PRO A 39 1.20 2.37 -10.06
N LYS A 40 0.58 1.18 -10.08
CA LYS A 40 0.75 0.21 -11.17
C LYS A 40 0.03 0.64 -12.45
N ASP A 41 -1.00 1.46 -12.30
CA ASP A 41 -1.76 2.04 -13.41
C ASP A 41 -0.86 2.95 -14.27
N PRO A 42 -0.75 2.73 -15.59
CA PRO A 42 0.07 3.56 -16.47
C PRO A 42 -0.40 5.02 -16.53
N GLU A 43 -1.69 5.28 -16.29
CA GLU A 43 -2.25 6.64 -16.23
C GLU A 43 -1.92 7.36 -14.92
N GLY A 44 -1.36 6.66 -13.94
CA GLY A 44 -0.91 7.27 -12.69
C GLY A 44 -2.05 7.68 -11.75
N HIS A 45 -3.30 7.34 -12.09
CA HIS A 45 -4.47 7.83 -11.36
C HIS A 45 -5.07 6.74 -10.48
N ARG A 46 -5.06 5.49 -10.93
CA ARG A 46 -5.73 4.40 -10.24
C ARG A 46 -4.79 3.62 -9.31
N VAL A 47 -5.24 3.40 -8.07
CA VAL A 47 -4.53 2.63 -7.05
C VAL A 47 -5.38 1.44 -6.64
N THR A 48 -4.89 0.22 -6.89
CA THR A 48 -5.53 -0.99 -6.35
C THR A 48 -5.03 -1.26 -4.94
N TRP A 49 -5.95 -1.51 -4.00
CA TRP A 49 -5.64 -1.73 -2.59
C TRP A 49 -6.16 -3.08 -2.08
N TYR A 50 -5.41 -3.71 -1.17
CA TYR A 50 -5.83 -4.90 -0.46
C TYR A 50 -5.46 -4.80 1.02
N SER A 51 -6.39 -5.20 1.90
CA SER A 51 -6.18 -5.33 3.33
C SER A 51 -6.80 -6.65 3.79
N CYS A 52 -6.09 -7.39 4.64
CA CYS A 52 -6.61 -8.64 5.18
C CYS A 52 -7.86 -8.38 6.06
N GLY A 53 -8.93 -9.13 5.79
CA GLY A 53 -10.15 -9.14 6.61
C GLY A 53 -9.97 -9.91 7.92
N PRO A 54 -10.98 -9.87 8.82
CA PRO A 54 -10.95 -10.64 10.05
C PRO A 54 -11.37 -12.08 9.79
N THR A 55 -10.88 -13.01 10.61
CA THR A 55 -11.45 -14.35 10.67
C THR A 55 -12.66 -14.32 11.61
N VAL A 56 -13.87 -14.52 11.09
CA VAL A 56 -15.15 -14.19 11.74
C VAL A 56 -15.68 -15.23 12.75
N TYR A 57 -14.81 -15.85 13.54
CA TYR A 57 -15.22 -16.86 14.54
C TYR A 57 -15.56 -16.29 15.92
N ASP A 58 -15.20 -15.04 16.19
CA ASP A 58 -15.34 -14.41 17.50
C ASP A 58 -15.51 -12.88 17.37
N ASP A 59 -15.82 -12.23 18.48
CA ASP A 59 -15.98 -10.79 18.59
C ASP A 59 -14.68 -10.04 18.26
N ALA A 60 -14.84 -8.87 17.62
CA ALA A 60 -13.71 -8.05 17.23
C ALA A 60 -13.04 -7.41 18.46
N HIS A 61 -11.85 -7.89 18.84
CA HIS A 61 -11.00 -7.19 19.80
C HIS A 61 -10.44 -5.87 19.21
N LEU A 62 -9.96 -4.97 20.08
CA LEU A 62 -9.48 -3.61 19.73
C LEU A 62 -8.36 -3.54 18.67
N GLY A 63 -7.69 -4.65 18.37
CA GLY A 63 -6.68 -4.72 17.32
C GLY A 63 -7.29 -4.63 15.92
N HIS A 64 -8.48 -5.21 15.71
CA HIS A 64 -9.21 -5.13 14.44
C HIS A 64 -9.55 -3.68 14.05
N PRO A 65 -10.27 -2.88 14.88
CA PRO A 65 -10.58 -1.51 14.52
C PRO A 65 -9.33 -0.65 14.40
N ARG A 66 -8.27 -0.89 15.20
CA ARG A 66 -6.99 -0.18 15.02
C ARG A 66 -6.45 -0.36 13.60
N ASN A 67 -6.45 -1.59 13.08
CA ASN A 67 -6.01 -1.86 11.71
C ASN A 67 -6.92 -1.15 10.69
N TYR A 68 -8.23 -1.34 10.78
CA TYR A 68 -9.17 -0.79 9.79
C TYR A 68 -9.22 0.72 9.77
N VAL A 69 -9.18 1.37 10.94
CA VAL A 69 -9.10 2.83 11.05
C VAL A 69 -7.79 3.34 10.46
N THR A 70 -6.66 2.66 10.72
CA THR A 70 -5.37 3.05 10.12
C THR A 70 -5.41 2.96 8.60
N THR A 71 -5.95 1.87 8.05
CA THR A 71 -6.08 1.71 6.60
C THR A 71 -7.08 2.68 5.98
N ASP A 72 -8.17 3.03 6.67
CA ASP A 72 -9.14 4.02 6.20
C ASP A 72 -8.53 5.43 6.18
N ILE A 73 -7.76 5.82 7.20
CA ILE A 73 -7.03 7.09 7.20
C ILE A 73 -6.07 7.17 6.01
N ILE A 74 -5.32 6.08 5.74
CA ILE A 74 -4.41 6.05 4.59
C ILE A 74 -5.19 6.16 3.28
N ARG A 75 -6.31 5.44 3.14
CA ARG A 75 -7.20 5.52 1.96
C ARG A 75 -7.70 6.94 1.72
N ARG A 76 -8.18 7.62 2.77
CA ARG A 76 -8.62 9.03 2.70
C ARG A 76 -7.50 9.97 2.33
N ILE A 77 -6.30 9.80 2.88
CA ILE A 77 -5.14 10.61 2.48
C ILE A 77 -4.84 10.43 0.99
N MET A 78 -4.88 9.19 0.48
CA MET A 78 -4.64 8.93 -0.94
C MET A 78 -5.73 9.52 -1.84
N GLN A 79 -7.00 9.44 -1.45
CA GLN A 79 -8.12 9.97 -2.24
C GLN A 79 -8.27 11.49 -2.12
N ASP A 80 -8.30 12.02 -0.91
CA ASP A 80 -8.68 13.42 -0.65
C ASP A 80 -7.51 14.38 -0.82
N TYR A 81 -6.29 13.98 -0.47
CA TYR A 81 -5.10 14.83 -0.54
C TYR A 81 -4.27 14.59 -1.81
N PHE A 82 -4.11 13.32 -2.23
CA PHE A 82 -3.35 12.98 -3.44
C PHE A 82 -4.22 12.76 -4.68
N HIS A 83 -5.55 12.80 -4.55
CA HIS A 83 -6.51 12.68 -5.66
C HIS A 83 -6.39 11.39 -6.48
N PHE A 84 -5.89 10.31 -5.87
CA PHE A 84 -5.91 8.99 -6.50
C PHE A 84 -7.31 8.38 -6.51
N ASP A 85 -7.62 7.63 -7.56
CA ASP A 85 -8.78 6.72 -7.62
C ASP A 85 -8.40 5.40 -6.93
N VAL A 86 -8.75 5.29 -5.64
CA VAL A 86 -8.42 4.15 -4.75
C VAL A 86 -9.61 3.22 -4.59
#